data_AF-A0A5G2QNK2-F1
#
_entry.id   AF-A0A5G2QNK2-F1
#
_cell.length_a   1.000
_cell.length_b   1.000
_cell.length_c   1.000
_cell.angle_alpha   90.00
_cell.angle_beta   90.00
_cell.angle_gamma   90.00
#
_symmetry.space_group_name_H-M   'P 1'
#
loop_
_entity.id
_entity.type
_entity.pdbx_description
1 polymer ?
#
loop_
_entity_poly.entity_id
_entity_poly.type
_entity_poly.pdbx_seq_one_letter_code
_entity_poly.pdbx_strand_id
1 'polypeptide(L)'
;MDLCLTPENGFLLTGAQKRYFEKLSIYCDRYAEQIPVTFVLGFYVTLVVNRWWNQFVNLPWPDRLMFLISSSVHGSDEHGRLLRRTLMRYVNLTSLLIFRSVSTAVYKRFPTMDHVVEAGFMTADERKLFDHLKSPHLKYWVPFIWFGNLAAKARKEGRIRDSVDLQSLMTEMNRFRSWCSLLFGYDWVGIPLVYTQVAEQLINPFGEDDDDFETNWCIDRNLQVSLLAVDEMHMSLPKMKKDIYWDDSAARPPYTLAAADYCIPSFLGSTVQMGISSFHCMPLVECLLILLNNGLGSSSSKRNFEAEIPSKPEEKDD
;
A
#
# COMPACT_ATOMS: atom_id res chain seq x y z
N MET A 1 20.49 24.88 -27.54
CA MET A 1 20.86 26.30 -27.84
C MET A 1 22.27 26.43 -28.41
N ASP A 2 23.14 25.43 -28.25
CA ASP A 2 24.55 25.53 -28.63
C ASP A 2 24.83 25.62 -30.13
N LEU A 3 24.02 24.99 -31.01
CA LEU A 3 24.30 24.99 -32.45
C LEU A 3 24.04 26.33 -33.18
N CYS A 4 23.25 27.25 -32.61
CA CYS A 4 23.00 28.56 -33.24
C CYS A 4 24.06 29.60 -32.87
N LEU A 5 24.82 29.38 -31.79
CA LEU A 5 25.76 30.33 -31.20
C LEU A 5 27.23 29.90 -31.35
N THR A 6 27.49 28.72 -31.92
CA THR A 6 28.85 28.28 -32.20
C THR A 6 29.54 29.21 -33.21
N PRO A 7 30.84 29.53 -33.02
CA PRO A 7 31.60 30.39 -33.93
C PRO A 7 31.69 29.88 -35.37
N GLU A 8 31.29 28.62 -35.61
CA GLU A 8 31.20 27.98 -36.92
C GLU A 8 30.04 28.54 -37.78
N ASN A 9 29.05 29.22 -37.18
CA ASN A 9 28.17 30.17 -37.88
C ASN A 9 28.88 31.51 -38.14
N GLY A 10 30.17 31.44 -38.48
CA GLY A 10 31.13 32.54 -38.54
C GLY A 10 30.92 33.57 -39.64
N PHE A 11 29.80 33.49 -40.38
CA PHE A 11 29.43 34.35 -41.50
C PHE A 11 28.55 35.55 -41.11
N LEU A 12 27.96 35.59 -39.91
CA LEU A 12 27.01 36.65 -39.50
C LEU A 12 27.61 37.78 -38.65
N LEU A 13 28.70 37.51 -37.90
CA LEU A 13 29.30 38.47 -36.98
C LEU A 13 30.58 39.08 -37.55
N THR A 14 30.67 40.41 -37.55
CA THR A 14 31.90 41.15 -37.88
C THR A 14 33.00 40.92 -36.81
N GLY A 15 34.26 41.23 -37.16
CA GLY A 15 35.40 41.02 -36.25
C GLY A 15 35.27 41.74 -34.89
N ALA A 16 34.60 42.90 -34.84
CA ALA A 16 34.33 43.60 -33.59
C ALA A 16 33.23 42.92 -32.76
N GLN A 17 32.20 42.37 -33.40
CA GLN A 17 31.11 41.65 -32.74
C GLN A 17 31.56 40.30 -32.17
N LYS A 18 32.48 39.58 -32.85
CA LYS A 18 33.08 38.34 -32.33
C LYS A 18 33.80 38.59 -30.99
N ARG A 19 34.59 39.67 -30.91
CA ARG A 19 35.27 40.07 -29.66
C ARG A 19 34.31 40.47 -28.53
N TYR A 20 33.14 41.02 -28.87
CA TYR A 20 32.11 41.33 -27.87
C TYR A 20 31.42 40.05 -27.39
N PHE A 21 31.11 39.12 -28.31
CA PHE A 21 30.52 37.83 -27.98
C PHE A 21 31.44 36.97 -27.09
N GLU A 22 32.75 36.96 -27.36
CA GLU A 22 33.74 36.30 -26.49
C GLU A 22 33.70 36.86 -25.06
N LYS A 23 33.64 38.19 -24.92
CA LYS A 23 33.50 38.84 -23.60
C LYS A 23 32.19 38.49 -22.91
N LEU A 24 31.09 38.40 -23.66
CA LEU A 24 29.79 37.99 -23.15
C LEU A 24 29.79 36.53 -22.70
N SER A 25 30.42 35.64 -23.47
CA SER A 25 30.55 34.22 -23.12
C SER A 25 31.32 34.03 -21.82
N ILE A 26 32.46 34.70 -21.67
CA ILE A 26 33.27 34.67 -20.43
C ILE A 26 32.49 35.28 -19.26
N TYR A 27 31.70 36.31 -19.52
CA TYR A 27 30.81 36.88 -18.50
C TYR A 27 29.75 35.88 -18.05
N CYS A 28 29.04 35.22 -18.98
CA CYS A 28 28.03 34.21 -18.67
C CYS A 28 28.61 32.98 -17.95
N ASP A 29 29.78 32.50 -18.37
CA ASP A 29 30.48 31.36 -17.77
C ASP A 29 30.78 31.60 -16.28
N ARG A 30 31.18 32.82 -15.93
CA ARG A 30 31.39 33.22 -14.52
C ARG A 30 30.15 33.12 -13.64
N TYR A 31 28.94 33.26 -14.21
CA TYR A 31 27.68 33.15 -13.46
C TYR A 31 27.05 31.76 -13.54
N ALA A 32 27.46 30.92 -14.50
CA ALA A 32 26.97 29.56 -14.63
C ALA A 32 27.30 28.70 -13.40
N GLU A 33 28.45 28.92 -12.77
CA GLU A 33 28.87 28.19 -11.56
C GLU A 33 28.35 28.79 -10.24
N GLN A 34 27.80 30.01 -10.25
CA GLN A 34 27.39 30.71 -9.03
C GLN A 34 26.02 30.27 -8.50
N ILE A 35 25.21 29.60 -9.32
CA ILE A 35 23.88 29.13 -8.91
C ILE A 35 24.02 27.65 -8.51
N PRO A 36 23.81 27.29 -7.23
CA PRO A 36 23.84 25.90 -6.78
C PRO A 36 22.54 25.20 -7.18
N VAL A 37 22.30 25.08 -8.49
CA VAL A 37 21.10 24.45 -9.07
C VAL A 37 20.92 23.04 -8.51
N THR A 38 22.02 22.30 -8.32
CA THR A 38 22.03 20.94 -7.76
C THR A 38 21.40 20.86 -6.37
N PHE A 39 21.64 21.85 -5.51
CA PHE A 39 21.10 21.86 -4.15
C PHE A 39 19.58 22.08 -4.19
N VAL A 40 19.13 23.13 -4.89
CA VAL A 40 17.69 23.44 -5.02
C VAL A 40 16.93 22.30 -5.70
N LEU A 41 17.52 21.72 -6.74
CA LEU A 41 16.98 20.56 -7.45
C LEU A 41 16.85 19.34 -6.52
N GLY A 42 17.87 19.07 -5.69
CA GLY A 42 17.84 17.96 -4.74
C GLY A 42 16.67 18.05 -3.74
N PHE A 43 16.44 19.22 -3.13
CA PHE A 43 15.28 19.42 -2.24
C PHE A 43 13.96 19.31 -2.99
N TYR A 44 13.88 19.91 -4.17
CA TYR A 44 12.68 19.88 -4.98
C TYR A 44 12.31 18.45 -5.40
N VAL A 45 13.25 17.68 -5.95
CA VAL A 45 13.03 16.28 -6.34
C VAL A 45 12.65 15.44 -5.12
N THR A 46 13.30 15.64 -3.98
CA THR A 46 12.94 14.93 -2.74
C THR A 46 11.51 15.24 -2.30
N LEU A 47 11.07 16.51 -2.38
CA LEU A 47 9.70 16.90 -2.09
C LEU A 47 8.70 16.22 -3.04
N VAL A 48 9.00 16.23 -4.34
CA VAL A 48 8.16 15.62 -5.38
C VAL A 48 8.05 14.11 -5.18
N VAL A 49 9.16 13.40 -5.03
CA VAL A 49 9.18 11.95 -4.81
C VAL A 49 8.42 11.57 -3.53
N ASN A 50 8.58 12.35 -2.46
CA ASN A 50 7.81 12.12 -1.23
C ASN A 50 6.31 12.32 -1.46
N ARG A 51 5.88 13.34 -2.21
CA ARG A 51 4.46 13.53 -2.55
C ARG A 51 3.95 12.41 -3.45
N TRP A 52 4.71 12.03 -4.47
CA TRP A 52 4.40 10.92 -5.36
C TRP A 52 4.19 9.62 -4.58
N TRP A 53 5.15 9.26 -3.72
CA TRP A 53 5.06 8.04 -2.91
C TRP A 53 3.90 8.08 -1.91
N ASN A 54 3.66 9.22 -1.29
CA ASN A 54 2.52 9.38 -0.39
C ASN A 54 1.18 9.26 -1.12
N GLN A 55 1.06 9.72 -2.37
CA GLN A 55 -0.14 9.48 -3.18
C GLN A 55 -0.30 7.99 -3.50
N PHE A 56 0.79 7.30 -3.87
CA PHE A 56 0.79 5.86 -4.17
C PHE A 56 0.32 5.01 -2.98
N VAL A 57 0.91 5.19 -1.80
CA VAL A 57 0.57 4.37 -0.62
C VAL A 57 -0.82 4.66 -0.06
N ASN A 58 -1.47 5.74 -0.51
CA ASN A 58 -2.84 6.10 -0.15
C ASN A 58 -3.83 5.88 -1.30
N LEU A 59 -3.48 5.11 -2.33
CA LEU A 59 -4.46 4.62 -3.29
C LEU A 59 -5.54 3.79 -2.56
N PRO A 60 -6.85 4.04 -2.80
CA PRO A 60 -7.92 3.38 -2.06
C PRO A 60 -8.11 1.92 -2.49
N TRP A 61 -7.56 0.99 -1.70
CA TRP A 61 -7.72 -0.46 -1.87
C TRP A 61 -8.90 -1.01 -1.04
N PRO A 62 -9.84 -1.76 -1.64
CA PRO A 62 -11.04 -2.25 -0.95
C PRO A 62 -10.79 -3.51 -0.11
N ASP A 63 -9.62 -4.13 -0.20
CA ASP A 63 -9.33 -5.50 0.28
C ASP A 63 -9.68 -5.71 1.77
N ARG A 64 -9.44 -4.71 2.62
CA ARG A 64 -9.80 -4.78 4.05
C ARG A 64 -11.30 -4.75 4.28
N LEU A 65 -12.00 -3.87 3.57
CA LEU A 65 -13.46 -3.78 3.63
C LEU A 65 -14.12 -5.02 3.05
N MET A 66 -13.59 -5.53 1.94
CA MET A 66 -14.00 -6.79 1.31
C MET A 66 -13.90 -7.96 2.30
N PHE A 67 -12.78 -8.09 3.01
CA PHE A 67 -12.60 -9.11 4.04
C PHE A 67 -13.66 -9.00 5.15
N LEU A 68 -13.86 -7.81 5.69
CA LEU A 68 -14.83 -7.58 6.77
C LEU A 68 -16.27 -7.80 6.30
N ILE A 69 -16.64 -7.36 5.10
CA ILE A 69 -17.99 -7.52 4.57
C ILE A 69 -18.28 -9.00 4.30
N SER A 70 -17.32 -9.73 3.73
CA SER A 70 -17.48 -11.16 3.47
C SER A 70 -17.67 -11.97 4.75
N SER A 71 -16.99 -11.59 5.83
CA SER A 71 -17.02 -12.34 7.11
C SER A 71 -18.12 -11.90 8.08
N SER A 72 -18.46 -10.60 8.13
CA SER A 72 -19.39 -10.04 9.12
C SER A 72 -20.83 -9.85 8.63
N VAL A 73 -21.07 -9.85 7.31
CA VAL A 73 -22.43 -9.66 6.74
C VAL A 73 -22.99 -11.01 6.29
N HIS A 74 -23.88 -11.57 7.10
CA HIS A 74 -24.39 -12.92 6.95
C HIS A 74 -25.64 -13.02 6.06
N GLY A 75 -25.82 -14.20 5.46
CA GLY A 75 -27.01 -14.55 4.67
C GLY A 75 -26.64 -15.19 3.35
N SER A 76 -27.04 -16.43 3.15
CA SER A 76 -26.85 -17.17 1.89
C SER A 76 -28.02 -16.98 0.92
N ASP A 77 -29.08 -16.31 1.36
CA ASP A 77 -30.22 -15.91 0.54
C ASP A 77 -29.90 -14.70 -0.34
N GLU A 78 -30.79 -14.44 -1.29
CA GLU A 78 -30.66 -13.36 -2.26
C GLU A 78 -30.47 -11.99 -1.59
N HIS A 79 -31.17 -11.71 -0.49
CA HIS A 79 -31.03 -10.46 0.25
C HIS A 79 -29.65 -10.31 0.89
N GLY A 80 -29.11 -11.37 1.50
CA GLY A 80 -27.76 -11.36 2.07
C GLY A 80 -26.69 -11.11 1.00
N ARG A 81 -26.83 -11.76 -0.15
CA ARG A 81 -25.98 -11.53 -1.33
C ARG A 81 -26.08 -10.10 -1.84
N LEU A 82 -27.29 -9.59 -2.04
CA LEU A 82 -27.54 -8.22 -2.49
C LEU A 82 -26.93 -7.19 -1.55
N LEU A 83 -27.06 -7.41 -0.24
CA LEU A 83 -26.52 -6.53 0.80
C LEU A 83 -24.99 -6.44 0.74
N ARG A 84 -24.31 -7.59 0.69
CA ARG A 84 -22.83 -7.65 0.57
C ARG A 84 -22.33 -6.97 -0.70
N ARG A 85 -22.94 -7.29 -1.84
CA ARG A 85 -22.57 -6.70 -3.14
C ARG A 85 -22.82 -5.19 -3.18
N THR A 86 -23.92 -4.72 -2.58
CA THR A 86 -24.25 -3.29 -2.53
C THR A 86 -23.29 -2.51 -1.63
N LEU A 87 -22.94 -3.06 -0.45
CA LEU A 87 -21.92 -2.47 0.42
C LEU A 87 -20.58 -2.32 -0.31
N MET A 88 -20.10 -3.38 -0.98
CA MET A 88 -18.86 -3.27 -1.76
C MET A 88 -18.97 -2.32 -2.94
N ARG A 89 -20.12 -2.27 -3.61
CA ARG A 89 -20.32 -1.32 -4.71
C ARG A 89 -20.26 0.13 -4.23
N TYR A 90 -20.74 0.45 -3.03
CA TYR A 90 -20.55 1.80 -2.46
C TYR A 90 -19.09 2.13 -2.14
N VAL A 91 -18.29 1.15 -1.72
CA VAL A 91 -16.84 1.32 -1.57
C VAL A 91 -16.19 1.63 -2.93
N ASN A 92 -16.48 0.83 -3.95
CA ASN A 92 -15.94 1.00 -5.30
C ASN A 92 -16.44 2.27 -5.98
N LEU A 93 -17.68 2.68 -5.74
CA LEU A 93 -18.23 3.93 -6.25
C LEU A 93 -17.53 5.13 -5.60
N THR A 94 -17.21 5.05 -4.30
CA THR A 94 -16.44 6.09 -3.60
C THR A 94 -15.05 6.26 -4.23
N SER A 95 -14.32 5.15 -4.46
CA SER A 95 -12.99 5.21 -5.09
C SER A 95 -13.05 5.69 -6.54
N LEU A 96 -14.04 5.25 -7.33
CA LEU A 96 -14.22 5.72 -8.70
C LEU A 96 -14.47 7.23 -8.76
N LEU A 97 -15.35 7.76 -7.90
CA LEU A 97 -15.67 9.18 -7.89
C LEU A 97 -14.46 10.05 -7.53
N ILE A 98 -13.62 9.61 -6.59
CA ILE A 98 -12.38 10.35 -6.29
C ILE A 98 -11.36 10.21 -7.42
N PHE A 99 -11.14 9.01 -7.96
CA PHE A 99 -10.18 8.80 -9.06
C PHE A 99 -10.53 9.62 -10.29
N ARG A 100 -11.81 9.64 -10.66
CA ARG A 100 -12.33 10.48 -11.74
C ARG A 100 -12.04 11.97 -11.54
N SER A 101 -11.95 12.42 -10.28
CA SER A 101 -11.74 13.83 -9.96
C SER A 101 -10.26 14.24 -10.01
N VAL A 102 -9.35 13.30 -9.68
CA VAL A 102 -7.91 13.57 -9.59
C VAL A 102 -7.11 13.03 -10.79
N SER A 103 -7.66 12.07 -11.54
CA SER A 103 -7.01 11.44 -12.68
C SER A 103 -7.68 11.77 -14.01
N THR A 104 -6.86 12.30 -14.93
CA THR A 104 -7.29 12.63 -16.29
C THR A 104 -7.64 11.37 -17.08
N ALA A 105 -6.85 10.30 -16.94
CA ALA A 105 -7.11 9.00 -17.57
C ALA A 105 -8.47 8.41 -17.15
N VAL A 106 -8.83 8.52 -15.87
CA VAL A 106 -10.14 8.04 -15.35
C VAL A 106 -11.26 8.98 -15.78
N TYR A 107 -11.02 10.29 -15.80
CA TYR A 107 -12.00 11.27 -16.28
C TYR A 107 -12.33 11.08 -17.77
N LYS A 108 -11.35 10.71 -18.61
CA LYS A 108 -11.63 10.39 -20.02
C LYS A 108 -12.45 9.11 -20.18
N ARG A 109 -12.20 8.10 -19.33
CA ARG A 109 -12.98 6.85 -19.33
C ARG A 109 -14.41 7.06 -18.82
N PHE A 110 -14.58 7.90 -17.81
CA PHE A 110 -15.89 8.29 -17.29
C PHE A 110 -15.97 9.81 -17.34
N PRO A 111 -16.52 10.42 -18.42
CA PRO A 111 -16.65 11.89 -18.52
C PRO A 111 -17.91 12.43 -17.88
N THR A 112 -19.05 11.72 -17.98
CA THR A 112 -20.32 12.07 -17.28
C THR A 112 -20.74 11.03 -16.24
N MET A 113 -21.60 11.44 -15.30
CA MET A 113 -22.12 10.51 -14.29
C MET A 113 -23.00 9.41 -14.92
N ASP A 114 -23.46 9.58 -16.16
CA ASP A 114 -24.18 8.54 -16.90
C ASP A 114 -23.23 7.39 -17.27
N HIS A 115 -21.98 7.68 -17.64
CA HIS A 115 -20.97 6.64 -17.87
C HIS A 115 -20.69 5.82 -16.60
N VAL A 116 -20.78 6.45 -15.42
CA VAL A 116 -20.63 5.75 -14.12
C VAL A 116 -21.81 4.79 -13.87
N VAL A 117 -23.00 5.18 -14.31
CA VAL A 117 -24.22 4.35 -14.21
C VAL A 117 -24.17 3.20 -15.21
N GLU A 118 -23.87 3.49 -16.48
CA GLU A 118 -23.77 2.51 -17.56
C GLU A 118 -22.68 1.46 -17.29
N ALA A 119 -21.57 1.85 -16.67
CA ALA A 119 -20.53 0.94 -16.23
C ALA A 119 -20.91 0.09 -14.99
N GLY A 120 -22.08 0.31 -14.39
CA GLY A 120 -22.61 -0.52 -13.30
C GLY A 120 -22.08 -0.18 -11.90
N PHE A 121 -21.37 0.94 -11.72
CA PHE A 121 -20.93 1.39 -10.39
C PHE A 121 -22.06 2.05 -9.60
N MET A 122 -22.99 2.71 -10.29
CA MET A 122 -24.15 3.39 -9.71
C MET A 122 -25.43 2.91 -10.40
N THR A 123 -26.49 2.64 -9.65
CA THR A 123 -27.79 2.31 -10.26
C THR A 123 -28.54 3.58 -10.70
N ALA A 124 -29.52 3.45 -11.59
CA ALA A 124 -30.34 4.58 -12.01
C ALA A 124 -31.10 5.24 -10.85
N ASP A 125 -31.54 4.47 -9.85
CA ASP A 125 -32.24 5.00 -8.68
C ASP A 125 -31.29 5.70 -7.70
N GLU A 126 -30.08 5.18 -7.52
CA GLU A 126 -29.04 5.89 -6.79
C GLU A 126 -28.64 7.18 -7.49
N ARG A 127 -28.60 7.19 -8.83
CA ARG A 127 -28.33 8.41 -9.58
C ARG A 127 -29.36 9.49 -9.31
N LYS A 128 -30.65 9.12 -9.29
CA LYS A 128 -31.71 10.06 -8.89
C LYS A 128 -31.42 10.62 -7.50
N LEU A 129 -31.17 9.77 -6.50
CA LEU A 129 -30.87 10.23 -5.14
C LEU A 129 -29.62 11.13 -5.10
N PHE A 130 -28.57 10.77 -5.83
CA PHE A 130 -27.34 11.51 -5.93
C PHE A 130 -27.56 12.92 -6.48
N ASP A 131 -28.40 13.07 -7.51
CA ASP A 131 -28.70 14.35 -8.15
C ASP A 131 -29.62 15.24 -7.30
N HIS A 132 -30.54 14.65 -6.53
CA HIS A 132 -31.41 15.39 -5.62
C HIS A 132 -30.65 16.05 -4.46
N LEU A 133 -29.46 15.54 -4.12
CA LEU A 133 -28.59 16.15 -3.11
C LEU A 133 -27.98 17.45 -3.64
N LYS A 134 -28.52 18.57 -3.14
CA LYS A 134 -28.00 19.92 -3.40
C LYS A 134 -26.72 20.16 -2.62
N SER A 135 -25.58 20.06 -3.30
CA SER A 135 -24.27 20.45 -2.78
C SER A 135 -23.46 21.07 -3.91
N PRO A 136 -22.83 22.25 -3.69
CA PRO A 136 -21.92 22.84 -4.66
C PRO A 136 -20.53 22.16 -4.66
N HIS A 137 -20.28 21.23 -3.74
CA HIS A 137 -19.00 20.57 -3.55
C HIS A 137 -18.95 19.18 -4.21
N LEU A 138 -17.75 18.65 -4.41
CA LEU A 138 -17.54 17.31 -4.95
C LEU A 138 -18.22 16.24 -4.06
N LYS A 139 -19.05 15.40 -4.67
CA LYS A 139 -19.94 14.45 -3.98
C LYS A 139 -19.37 13.03 -3.81
N TYR A 140 -18.04 12.86 -3.85
CA TYR A 140 -17.40 11.55 -3.64
C TYR A 140 -17.69 10.94 -2.26
N TRP A 141 -18.08 11.75 -1.27
CA TRP A 141 -18.44 11.33 0.09
C TRP A 141 -19.86 10.75 0.21
N VAL A 142 -20.71 10.89 -0.81
CA VAL A 142 -22.11 10.43 -0.74
C VAL A 142 -22.23 8.91 -0.57
N PRO A 143 -21.53 8.06 -1.35
CA PRO A 143 -21.63 6.61 -1.17
C PRO A 143 -21.05 6.13 0.17
N PHE A 144 -20.11 6.88 0.77
CA PHE A 144 -19.64 6.63 2.15
C PHE A 144 -20.78 6.75 3.17
N ILE A 145 -21.65 7.76 3.03
CA ILE A 145 -22.82 7.91 3.90
C ILE A 145 -23.85 6.80 3.64
N TRP A 146 -24.07 6.43 2.38
CA TRP A 146 -24.95 5.31 2.04
C TRP A 146 -24.45 3.98 2.62
N PHE A 147 -23.14 3.74 2.59
CA PHE A 147 -22.49 2.59 3.21
C PHE A 147 -22.80 2.52 4.70
N GLY A 148 -22.53 3.60 5.44
CA GLY A 148 -22.77 3.63 6.89
C GLY A 148 -24.23 3.37 7.24
N ASN A 149 -25.16 4.01 6.51
CA ASN A 149 -26.59 3.80 6.72
C ASN A 149 -27.03 2.36 6.39
N LEU A 150 -26.50 1.78 5.30
CA LEU A 150 -26.83 0.41 4.91
C LEU A 150 -26.26 -0.62 5.89
N ALA A 151 -25.04 -0.42 6.39
CA ALA A 151 -24.45 -1.26 7.42
C ALA A 151 -25.22 -1.17 8.75
N ALA A 152 -25.66 0.04 9.14
CA ALA A 152 -26.52 0.21 10.32
C ALA A 152 -27.89 -0.47 10.14
N LYS A 153 -28.47 -0.41 8.94
CA LYS A 153 -29.70 -1.13 8.59
C LYS A 153 -29.51 -2.65 8.63
N ALA A 154 -28.43 -3.16 8.05
CA ALA A 154 -28.06 -4.58 8.11
C ALA A 154 -27.94 -5.11 9.55
N ARG A 155 -27.39 -4.29 10.45
CA ARG A 155 -27.31 -4.64 11.88
C ARG A 155 -28.68 -4.71 12.55
N LYS A 156 -29.61 -3.81 12.21
CA LYS A 156 -31.00 -3.84 12.71
C LYS A 156 -31.77 -5.06 12.19
N GLU A 157 -31.47 -5.47 10.96
CA GLU A 157 -32.03 -6.67 10.32
C GLU A 157 -31.38 -7.98 10.80
N GLY A 158 -30.41 -7.94 11.71
CA GLY A 158 -29.70 -9.12 12.22
C GLY A 158 -28.73 -9.76 11.22
N ARG A 159 -28.43 -9.09 10.10
CA ARG A 159 -27.46 -9.54 9.09
C ARG A 159 -26.01 -9.35 9.55
N ILE A 160 -25.79 -8.34 10.38
CA ILE A 160 -24.57 -8.18 11.18
C ILE A 160 -24.95 -8.56 12.60
N ARG A 161 -24.21 -9.48 13.23
CA ARG A 161 -24.60 -10.06 14.52
C ARG A 161 -24.36 -9.10 15.67
N ASP A 162 -23.14 -8.60 15.78
CA ASP A 162 -22.69 -7.84 16.95
C ASP A 162 -22.37 -6.38 16.62
N SER A 163 -22.42 -5.52 17.63
CA SER A 163 -22.03 -4.10 17.48
C SER A 163 -20.54 -3.94 17.20
N VAL A 164 -19.73 -4.91 17.65
CA VAL A 164 -18.27 -4.94 17.41
C VAL A 164 -17.98 -5.10 15.92
N ASP A 165 -18.67 -6.01 15.23
CA ASP A 165 -18.53 -6.19 13.78
C ASP A 165 -18.91 -4.93 13.00
N LEU A 166 -20.02 -4.29 13.40
CA LEU A 166 -20.42 -3.01 12.81
C LEU A 166 -19.37 -1.92 13.07
N GLN A 167 -18.82 -1.83 14.28
CA GLN A 167 -17.78 -0.86 14.61
C GLN A 167 -16.51 -1.09 13.78
N SER A 168 -16.09 -2.35 13.60
CA SER A 168 -14.94 -2.71 12.76
C SER A 168 -15.15 -2.28 11.30
N LEU A 169 -16.33 -2.55 10.73
CA LEU A 169 -16.70 -2.10 9.39
C LEU A 169 -16.67 -0.57 9.25
N MET A 170 -17.27 0.15 10.21
CA MET A 170 -17.29 1.61 10.21
C MET A 170 -15.89 2.21 10.36
N THR A 171 -15.04 1.60 11.18
CA THR A 171 -13.67 2.06 11.42
C THR A 171 -12.81 1.91 10.17
N GLU A 172 -12.86 0.74 9.51
CA GLU A 172 -12.14 0.56 8.24
C GLU A 172 -12.71 1.43 7.12
N MET A 173 -14.03 1.67 7.09
CA MET A 173 -14.62 2.57 6.09
C MET A 173 -14.17 4.03 6.30
N ASN A 174 -14.02 4.47 7.56
CA ASN A 174 -13.44 5.77 7.87
C ASN A 174 -11.97 5.87 7.45
N ARG A 175 -11.19 4.80 7.62
CA ARG A 175 -9.80 4.74 7.14
C ARG A 175 -9.74 4.85 5.61
N PHE A 176 -10.59 4.13 4.91
CA PHE A 176 -10.72 4.21 3.45
C PHE A 176 -11.12 5.62 2.98
N ARG A 177 -12.03 6.28 3.71
CA ARG A 177 -12.41 7.69 3.45
C ARG A 177 -11.22 8.63 3.61
N SER A 178 -10.35 8.41 4.59
CA SER A 178 -9.15 9.23 4.80
C SER A 178 -8.19 9.15 3.62
N TRP A 179 -7.99 7.95 3.04
CA TRP A 179 -7.21 7.78 1.81
C TRP A 179 -7.78 8.59 0.64
N CYS A 180 -9.09 8.49 0.40
CA CYS A 180 -9.76 9.29 -0.64
C CYS A 180 -9.61 10.81 -0.41
N SER A 181 -9.72 11.24 0.85
CA SER A 181 -9.61 12.67 1.20
C SER A 181 -8.19 13.19 1.06
N LEU A 182 -7.18 12.34 1.27
CA LEU A 182 -5.78 12.69 1.09
C LEU A 182 -5.43 12.81 -0.40
N LEU A 183 -5.99 11.96 -1.27
CA LEU A 183 -5.88 12.14 -2.73
C LEU A 183 -6.48 13.47 -3.18
N PHE A 184 -7.69 13.80 -2.70
CA PHE A 184 -8.31 15.11 -2.95
C PHE A 184 -7.42 16.26 -2.46
N GLY A 185 -6.79 16.11 -1.29
CA GLY A 185 -5.90 17.13 -0.73
C GLY A 185 -4.65 17.37 -1.57
N TYR A 186 -4.05 16.32 -2.14
CA TYR A 186 -2.88 16.46 -3.01
C TYR A 186 -3.20 17.10 -4.37
N ASP A 187 -4.37 16.77 -4.94
CA ASP A 187 -4.89 17.38 -6.16
C ASP A 187 -5.23 18.87 -5.95
N TRP A 188 -5.93 19.19 -4.86
CA TRP A 188 -6.31 20.57 -4.55
C TRP A 188 -5.10 21.45 -4.17
N VAL A 189 -4.13 20.89 -3.45
CA VAL A 189 -2.92 21.60 -2.98
C VAL A 189 -1.69 21.04 -3.68
N GLY A 190 -1.45 21.56 -4.89
CA GLY A 190 -0.22 21.34 -5.64
C GLY A 190 1.03 21.91 -4.95
N ILE A 191 2.20 21.62 -5.52
CA ILE A 191 3.46 22.23 -5.07
C ILE A 191 3.39 23.75 -5.37
N PRO A 192 3.78 24.64 -4.44
CA PRO A 192 3.71 26.07 -4.67
C PRO A 192 4.44 26.47 -5.96
N LEU A 193 3.80 27.30 -6.80
CA LEU A 193 4.26 27.64 -8.15
C LEU A 193 5.68 28.25 -8.18
N VAL A 194 6.09 28.91 -7.09
CA VAL A 194 7.45 29.44 -6.93
C VAL A 194 8.53 28.34 -6.98
N TYR A 195 8.20 27.10 -6.61
CA TYR A 195 9.11 25.96 -6.64
C TYR A 195 9.05 25.17 -7.95
N THR A 196 7.95 25.24 -8.72
CA THR A 196 7.72 24.34 -9.87
C THR A 196 8.33 24.79 -11.19
N GLN A 197 9.02 25.93 -11.24
CA GLN A 197 9.66 26.45 -12.46
C GLN A 197 10.81 25.55 -13.00
N VAL A 198 11.03 24.35 -12.44
CA VAL A 198 12.21 23.50 -12.69
C VAL A 198 11.88 22.01 -12.98
N ALA A 199 10.64 21.51 -12.86
CA ALA A 199 10.32 20.14 -13.30
C ALA A 199 8.83 19.94 -13.62
N GLU A 200 8.52 19.26 -14.72
CA GLU A 200 7.14 19.05 -15.18
C GLU A 200 6.66 17.59 -15.01
N GLN A 201 7.55 16.60 -15.03
CA GLN A 201 7.15 15.18 -15.21
C GLN A 201 6.68 14.42 -13.97
N LEU A 202 7.00 14.83 -12.74
CA LEU A 202 6.62 14.07 -11.52
C LEU A 202 5.62 14.81 -10.62
N ILE A 203 5.09 15.95 -11.07
CA ILE A 203 4.19 16.78 -10.26
C ILE A 203 2.83 16.11 -10.07
N ASN A 204 2.32 15.44 -11.11
CA ASN A 204 0.98 14.85 -11.10
C ASN A 204 1.01 13.38 -11.60
N PRO A 205 1.09 12.40 -10.69
CA PRO A 205 1.14 10.98 -11.06
C PRO A 205 -0.20 10.38 -11.54
N PHE A 206 -1.21 11.22 -11.76
CA PHE A 206 -2.55 10.82 -12.18
C PHE A 206 -2.85 11.26 -13.62
N GLY A 207 -1.81 11.56 -14.40
CA GLY A 207 -1.86 11.88 -15.82
C GLY A 207 -2.01 10.65 -16.72
N GLU A 208 -1.29 10.69 -17.83
CA GLU A 208 -1.23 9.65 -18.87
C GLU A 208 0.21 9.40 -19.34
N ASP A 209 1.21 9.84 -18.57
CA ASP A 209 2.62 9.57 -18.85
C ASP A 209 2.97 8.11 -18.53
N ASP A 210 4.03 7.58 -19.14
CA ASP A 210 4.41 6.15 -19.00
C ASP A 210 4.70 5.71 -17.55
N ASP A 211 5.08 6.65 -16.67
CA ASP A 211 5.39 6.41 -15.25
C ASP A 211 4.24 6.80 -14.28
N ASP A 212 3.07 7.18 -14.81
CA ASP A 212 1.90 7.52 -14.02
C ASP A 212 1.20 6.28 -13.43
N PHE A 213 0.34 6.50 -12.43
CA PHE A 213 -0.41 5.42 -11.81
C PHE A 213 -1.49 4.86 -12.75
N GLU A 214 -1.46 3.53 -12.91
CA GLU A 214 -2.46 2.74 -13.64
C GLU A 214 -3.82 2.65 -12.90
N THR A 215 -4.46 3.80 -12.73
CA THR A 215 -5.70 3.95 -11.95
C THR A 215 -6.90 3.25 -12.57
N ASN A 216 -6.98 3.20 -13.90
CA ASN A 216 -8.03 2.44 -14.60
C ASN A 216 -7.93 0.94 -14.30
N TRP A 217 -6.72 0.37 -14.30
CA TRP A 217 -6.49 -1.01 -13.90
C TRP A 217 -6.86 -1.25 -12.44
N CYS A 218 -6.48 -0.34 -11.54
CA CYS A 218 -6.85 -0.42 -10.13
C CYS A 218 -8.38 -0.47 -9.95
N ILE A 219 -9.14 0.35 -10.68
CA ILE A 219 -10.61 0.35 -10.65
C ILE A 219 -11.17 -1.01 -11.09
N ASP A 220 -10.67 -1.57 -12.20
CA ASP A 220 -11.16 -2.83 -12.75
C ASP A 220 -10.84 -4.03 -11.86
N ARG A 221 -9.58 -4.11 -11.39
CA ARG A 221 -9.14 -5.11 -10.41
C ARG A 221 -10.00 -5.04 -9.15
N ASN A 222 -10.18 -3.83 -8.61
CA ASN A 222 -10.91 -3.64 -7.37
C ASN A 222 -12.38 -4.04 -7.51
N LEU A 223 -13.04 -3.68 -8.62
CA LEU A 223 -14.40 -4.09 -8.88
C LEU A 223 -14.53 -5.63 -8.95
N GLN A 224 -13.66 -6.28 -9.72
CA GLN A 224 -13.70 -7.73 -9.93
C GLN A 224 -13.42 -8.50 -8.63
N VAL A 225 -12.29 -8.22 -7.98
CA VAL A 225 -11.83 -8.96 -6.80
C VAL A 225 -12.80 -8.75 -5.63
N SER A 226 -13.25 -7.50 -5.41
CA SER A 226 -14.16 -7.21 -4.30
C SER A 226 -15.51 -7.89 -4.42
N LEU A 227 -16.11 -7.89 -5.61
CA LEU A 227 -17.40 -8.53 -5.83
C LEU A 227 -17.29 -10.05 -5.77
N LEU A 228 -16.20 -10.63 -6.27
CA LEU A 228 -15.95 -12.07 -6.17
C LEU A 228 -15.87 -12.53 -4.71
N ALA A 229 -15.09 -11.82 -3.90
CA ALA A 229 -14.81 -12.22 -2.53
C ALA A 229 -16.00 -12.08 -1.57
N VAL A 230 -16.88 -11.09 -1.78
CA VAL A 230 -18.09 -10.93 -0.94
C VAL A 230 -19.28 -11.74 -1.45
N ASP A 231 -19.18 -12.36 -2.61
CA ASP A 231 -20.25 -13.13 -3.23
C ASP A 231 -19.91 -14.62 -3.29
N GLU A 232 -19.11 -15.04 -4.27
CA GLU A 232 -18.81 -16.46 -4.52
C GLU A 232 -17.99 -17.10 -3.39
N MET A 233 -17.14 -16.32 -2.72
CA MET A 233 -16.33 -16.79 -1.61
C MET A 233 -17.06 -16.71 -0.25
N HIS A 234 -18.26 -16.13 -0.18
CA HIS A 234 -18.97 -15.99 1.09
C HIS A 234 -19.33 -17.36 1.67
N MET A 235 -18.74 -17.69 2.82
CA MET A 235 -18.92 -18.98 3.51
C MET A 235 -18.64 -20.21 2.63
N SER A 236 -17.89 -20.03 1.54
CA SER A 236 -17.45 -21.10 0.65
C SER A 236 -16.00 -21.45 0.99
N LEU A 237 -15.83 -22.48 1.84
CA LEU A 237 -14.52 -22.92 2.31
C LEU A 237 -14.15 -24.28 1.73
N PRO A 238 -12.87 -24.52 1.39
CA PRO A 238 -12.37 -25.86 1.15
C PRO A 238 -12.62 -26.76 2.36
N LYS A 239 -12.79 -28.07 2.13
CA LYS A 239 -12.92 -29.05 3.21
C LYS A 239 -11.66 -29.02 4.09
N MET A 240 -11.84 -28.85 5.40
CA MET A 240 -10.74 -28.90 6.35
C MET A 240 -10.10 -30.29 6.34
N LYS A 241 -8.77 -30.32 6.25
CA LYS A 241 -7.94 -31.52 6.26
C LYS A 241 -6.72 -31.26 7.13
N LYS A 242 -6.18 -32.32 7.73
CA LYS A 242 -4.84 -32.30 8.31
C LYS A 242 -3.84 -31.91 7.23
N ASP A 243 -2.95 -31.00 7.55
CA ASP A 243 -1.86 -30.63 6.65
C ASP A 243 -0.76 -31.71 6.63
N ILE A 244 0.22 -31.55 5.75
CA ILE A 244 1.29 -32.53 5.53
C ILE A 244 2.27 -32.65 6.72
N TYR A 245 2.26 -31.70 7.66
CA TYR A 245 3.13 -31.66 8.83
C TYR A 245 2.35 -31.91 10.13
N TRP A 246 1.11 -32.41 10.05
CA TRP A 246 0.19 -32.49 11.20
C TRP A 246 0.77 -33.18 12.45
N ASP A 247 1.56 -34.24 12.26
CA ASP A 247 2.20 -35.00 13.36
C ASP A 247 3.72 -34.71 13.48
N ASP A 248 4.26 -33.77 12.71
CA ASP A 248 5.69 -33.40 12.69
C ASP A 248 5.95 -32.09 13.46
N SER A 249 6.65 -32.19 14.58
CA SER A 249 7.02 -31.03 15.40
C SER A 249 8.13 -30.18 14.79
N ALA A 250 8.84 -30.69 13.78
CA ALA A 250 9.96 -30.04 13.11
C ALA A 250 9.70 -29.87 11.60
N ALA A 251 8.52 -29.33 11.26
CA ALA A 251 8.09 -29.09 9.88
C ALA A 251 9.17 -28.39 9.04
N ARG A 252 9.64 -29.07 7.98
CA ARG A 252 10.63 -28.56 7.02
C ARG A 252 10.09 -28.63 5.59
N PRO A 253 9.79 -27.48 4.97
CA PRO A 253 9.49 -27.41 3.54
C PRO A 253 10.66 -27.90 2.68
N PRO A 254 10.41 -28.68 1.62
CA PRO A 254 11.47 -29.11 0.70
C PRO A 254 11.98 -27.93 -0.13
N TYR A 255 13.27 -27.97 -0.47
CA TYR A 255 13.89 -27.04 -1.41
C TYR A 255 14.10 -27.73 -2.76
N THR A 256 13.92 -26.99 -3.85
CA THR A 256 14.32 -27.45 -5.18
C THR A 256 15.84 -27.41 -5.31
N LEU A 257 16.41 -28.14 -6.28
CA LEU A 257 17.86 -28.13 -6.53
C LEU A 257 18.41 -26.72 -6.76
N ALA A 258 17.69 -25.89 -7.51
CA ALA A 258 18.07 -24.51 -7.78
C ALA A 258 17.99 -23.60 -6.54
N ALA A 259 17.26 -24.00 -5.50
CA ALA A 259 17.09 -23.24 -4.27
C ALA A 259 17.85 -23.83 -3.08
N ALA A 260 18.60 -24.92 -3.28
CA ALA A 260 19.30 -25.63 -2.20
C ALA A 260 20.28 -24.71 -1.45
N ASP A 261 20.97 -23.83 -2.17
CA ASP A 261 21.93 -22.88 -1.60
C ASP A 261 21.28 -21.81 -0.70
N TYR A 262 19.95 -21.63 -0.78
CA TYR A 262 19.20 -20.73 0.09
C TYR A 262 18.77 -21.39 1.41
N CYS A 263 19.00 -22.69 1.57
CA CYS A 263 18.77 -23.39 2.84
C CYS A 263 19.90 -23.03 3.83
N ILE A 264 19.80 -21.84 4.41
CA ILE A 264 20.74 -21.32 5.40
C ILE A 264 20.25 -21.61 6.83
N PRO A 265 21.16 -21.78 7.81
CA PRO A 265 20.77 -21.98 9.20
C PRO A 265 20.01 -20.76 9.74
N SER A 266 19.13 -20.99 10.72
CA SER A 266 18.39 -19.93 11.38
C SER A 266 19.33 -18.86 11.94
N PHE A 267 19.07 -17.60 11.58
CA PHE A 267 19.77 -16.46 12.17
C PHE A 267 19.28 -16.26 13.61
N LEU A 268 20.13 -16.62 14.58
CA LEU A 268 19.80 -16.51 16.00
C LEU A 268 20.18 -15.14 16.60
N GLY A 269 20.75 -14.23 15.80
CA GLY A 269 21.27 -12.93 16.24
C GLY A 269 22.79 -12.90 16.29
N SER A 270 23.37 -11.72 16.07
CA SER A 270 24.83 -11.51 16.07
C SER A 270 25.48 -11.68 17.44
N THR A 271 24.69 -11.69 18.52
CA THR A 271 25.17 -11.77 19.91
C THR A 271 25.26 -13.19 20.45
N VAL A 272 24.83 -14.21 19.70
CA VAL A 272 24.74 -15.61 20.18
C VAL A 272 26.10 -16.22 20.49
N GLN A 273 27.15 -15.77 19.80
CA GLN A 273 28.54 -16.15 20.08
C GLN A 273 29.17 -15.33 21.21
N MET A 274 28.50 -14.31 21.75
CA MET A 274 29.03 -13.54 22.89
C MET A 274 29.01 -14.29 24.22
N GLY A 275 28.67 -15.60 24.21
CA GLY A 275 29.05 -16.51 25.29
C GLY A 275 28.70 -16.01 26.68
N ILE A 276 27.53 -15.37 26.86
CA ILE A 276 26.98 -15.20 28.20
C ILE A 276 26.47 -16.58 28.58
N SER A 277 27.37 -17.39 29.15
CA SER A 277 27.02 -18.58 29.91
C SER A 277 25.83 -18.21 30.78
N SER A 278 24.69 -18.84 30.49
CA SER A 278 23.40 -18.66 31.14
C SER A 278 23.53 -18.36 32.63
N PHE A 279 23.59 -17.06 32.96
CA PHE A 279 23.27 -16.61 34.31
C PHE A 279 21.78 -16.84 34.44
N HIS A 280 21.42 -17.68 35.42
CA HIS A 280 20.04 -17.90 35.83
C HIS A 280 19.24 -16.60 35.76
N CYS A 281 18.36 -16.49 34.77
CA CYS A 281 17.23 -15.58 34.86
C CYS A 281 16.27 -16.23 35.86
N MET A 282 16.60 -16.14 37.15
CA MET A 282 15.63 -16.47 38.18
C MET A 282 14.44 -15.51 38.04
N PRO A 283 13.19 -16.01 38.05
CA PRO A 283 12.04 -15.14 38.15
C PRO A 283 12.22 -14.23 39.36
N LEU A 284 11.87 -12.94 39.25
CA LEU A 284 11.95 -11.96 40.34
C LEU A 284 11.29 -12.42 41.67
N VAL A 285 10.45 -13.46 41.62
CA VAL A 285 9.81 -14.11 42.77
C VAL A 285 10.77 -14.98 43.59
N GLU A 286 11.78 -15.61 42.98
CA GLU A 286 12.76 -16.45 43.71
C GLU A 286 13.82 -15.62 44.46
N CYS A 287 14.15 -14.42 43.98
CA CYS A 287 15.06 -13.52 44.70
C CYS A 287 14.51 -13.09 46.08
N LEU A 288 13.18 -13.00 46.25
CA LEU A 288 12.57 -12.66 47.53
C LEU A 288 12.60 -13.83 48.52
N LEU A 289 12.48 -15.07 48.02
CA LEU A 289 12.48 -16.29 48.85
C LEU A 289 13.90 -16.71 49.27
N ILE A 290 14.91 -16.41 48.46
CA ILE A 290 16.31 -16.76 48.75
C ILE A 290 16.91 -15.85 49.83
N LEU A 291 16.46 -14.59 49.94
CA LEU A 291 16.81 -13.71 51.07
C LEU A 291 16.20 -14.16 52.40
N LEU A 292 15.14 -14.97 52.38
CA LEU A 292 14.51 -15.53 53.58
C LEU A 292 15.04 -16.92 53.96
N ASN A 293 15.60 -17.69 53.03
CA ASN A 293 15.93 -19.11 53.25
C ASN A 293 17.42 -19.51 53.13
N ASN A 294 18.35 -18.61 52.81
CA ASN A 294 19.79 -18.94 52.78
C ASN A 294 20.48 -18.94 54.17
N GLY A 295 19.80 -19.51 55.17
CA GLY A 295 20.49 -20.21 56.25
C GLY A 295 20.50 -21.69 55.92
N LEU A 296 21.70 -22.24 55.63
CA LEU A 296 22.05 -23.68 55.50
C LEU A 296 22.13 -24.25 54.07
N GLY A 297 23.34 -24.71 53.68
CA GLY A 297 23.49 -26.03 53.04
C GLY A 297 24.05 -26.16 51.60
N SER A 298 25.35 -26.43 51.53
CA SER A 298 26.16 -27.28 50.61
C SER A 298 25.63 -28.05 49.35
N SER A 299 26.46 -27.98 48.29
CA SER A 299 27.13 -29.05 47.47
C SER A 299 26.45 -29.90 46.35
N SER A 300 27.06 -29.75 45.15
CA SER A 300 27.53 -30.75 44.13
C SER A 300 26.58 -31.63 43.29
N SER A 301 26.69 -31.58 41.95
CA SER A 301 27.50 -32.50 41.08
C SER A 301 27.14 -32.40 39.58
N LYS A 302 28.13 -32.61 38.69
CA LYS A 302 28.08 -32.53 37.19
C LYS A 302 27.83 -33.90 36.53
N ARG A 303 27.29 -33.92 35.30
CA ARG A 303 27.51 -34.98 34.29
C ARG A 303 27.35 -34.45 32.84
N ASN A 304 28.26 -34.87 31.95
CA ASN A 304 28.34 -34.57 30.50
C ASN A 304 27.67 -35.66 29.64
N PHE A 305 27.28 -35.32 28.40
CA PHE A 305 27.12 -36.28 27.29
C PHE A 305 27.39 -35.61 25.91
N GLU A 306 28.19 -36.27 25.07
CA GLU A 306 28.49 -35.96 23.66
C GLU A 306 27.55 -36.74 22.71
N ALA A 307 27.37 -36.27 21.46
CA ALA A 307 26.51 -36.91 20.45
C ALA A 307 27.26 -37.19 19.14
N GLU A 308 27.08 -38.40 18.61
CA GLU A 308 27.64 -38.95 17.36
C GLU A 308 26.80 -38.60 16.10
N ILE A 309 27.45 -38.59 14.94
CA ILE A 309 26.91 -38.33 13.59
C ILE A 309 26.84 -39.66 12.82
N PRO A 310 25.74 -40.01 12.11
CA PRO A 310 25.69 -41.24 11.31
C PRO A 310 26.12 -41.05 9.84
N SER A 311 26.79 -42.08 9.31
CA SER A 311 27.38 -42.22 7.98
C SER A 311 26.41 -42.69 6.88
N LYS A 312 26.74 -42.37 5.60
CA LYS A 312 26.04 -42.78 4.37
C LYS A 312 26.19 -44.29 4.05
N PRO A 313 25.24 -44.93 3.35
CA PRO A 313 25.41 -46.28 2.81
C PRO A 313 25.93 -46.29 1.36
N GLU A 314 26.78 -47.27 1.06
CA GLU A 314 27.37 -47.59 -0.25
C GLU A 314 26.41 -48.39 -1.16
N GLU A 315 26.55 -48.17 -2.48
CA GLU A 315 26.00 -49.00 -3.57
C GLU A 315 26.57 -50.42 -3.55
N LYS A 316 25.75 -51.40 -3.92
CA LYS A 316 26.20 -52.73 -4.34
C LYS A 316 25.72 -53.02 -5.74
N ASP A 317 26.68 -53.25 -6.62
CA ASP A 317 26.52 -53.96 -7.89
C ASP A 317 26.15 -55.43 -7.63
N ASP A 318 25.13 -55.92 -8.35
CA ASP A 318 25.06 -57.19 -9.09
C ASP A 318 23.74 -57.24 -9.89
#